data_AF-A0A498SM21-F1
#
_entry.id   AF-A0A498SM21-F1
#
_cell.length_a   1.000
_cell.length_b   1.000
_cell.length_c   1.000
_cell.angle_alpha   90.00
_cell.angle_beta   90.00
_cell.angle_gamma   90.00
#
_symmetry.space_group_name_H-M   'P 1'
#
loop_
_entity.id
_entity.type
_entity.pdbx_description
1 polymer ?
#
loop_
_entity_poly.entity_id
_entity_poly.type
_entity_poly.pdbx_seq_one_letter_code
_entity_poly.pdbx_strand_id
1 'polypeptide(L)'
;MVKSKSRNSKAQVNINEILRIGSVMERTNIRQQCREAFDWLAENRDQMENNPKKFANYLMTAVGELVMSRELIKKVMEKLIKDGIVTSNEYDKNFRRFESFSDEQLPTVALISYMLKENCAYFQGEI
;
A
#
# COMPACT_ATOMS: atom_id res chain seq x y z
N MET A 1 2.37 26.33 -18.66
CA MET A 1 3.48 25.98 -17.74
C MET A 1 2.89 25.38 -16.47
N VAL A 2 2.78 24.05 -16.41
CA VAL A 2 2.37 23.36 -15.18
C VAL A 2 3.60 23.35 -14.27
N LYS A 3 3.53 24.07 -13.14
CA LYS A 3 4.58 24.06 -12.12
C LYS A 3 4.76 22.63 -11.63
N SER A 4 5.85 21.98 -12.02
CA SER A 4 6.29 20.73 -11.41
C SER A 4 6.57 21.01 -9.93
N LYS A 5 5.65 20.59 -9.06
CA LYS A 5 5.83 20.71 -7.62
C LYS A 5 6.97 19.79 -7.18
N SER A 6 8.10 20.44 -6.92
CA SER A 6 9.23 20.06 -6.07
C SER A 6 9.15 18.72 -5.30
N ARG A 7 10.05 17.81 -5.71
CA ARG A 7 10.81 16.82 -4.90
C ARG A 7 10.05 16.00 -3.86
N ASN A 8 9.68 14.78 -4.29
CA ASN A 8 9.86 13.51 -3.59
C ASN A 8 10.57 13.60 -2.21
N SER A 9 9.84 13.85 -1.12
CA SER A 9 10.18 13.10 0.09
C SER A 9 9.84 11.66 -0.26
N LYS A 10 10.85 10.83 -0.54
CA LYS A 10 10.63 9.40 -0.78
C LYS A 10 9.69 8.90 0.33
N ALA A 11 8.54 8.34 -0.04
CA ALA A 11 7.60 7.81 0.94
C ALA A 11 8.37 6.83 1.84
N GLN A 12 8.48 7.17 3.12
CA GLN A 12 9.20 6.33 4.08
C GLN A 12 8.21 5.34 4.68
N VAL A 13 8.57 4.06 4.62
CA VAL A 13 7.80 3.00 5.28
C VAL A 13 8.26 2.92 6.73
N ASN A 14 7.32 3.04 7.67
CA ASN A 14 7.62 2.78 9.07
C ASN A 14 7.71 1.26 9.29
N ILE A 15 8.91 0.71 9.11
CA ILE A 15 9.16 -0.74 9.23
C ILE A 15 8.78 -1.29 10.60
N ASN A 16 8.91 -0.51 11.68
CA ASN A 16 8.53 -1.01 13.00
C ASN A 16 7.03 -1.31 13.10
N GLU A 17 6.18 -0.50 12.46
CA GLU A 17 4.74 -0.77 12.40
C GLU A 17 4.42 -1.95 11.47
N ILE A 18 5.17 -2.12 10.37
CA ILE A 18 5.03 -3.31 9.50
C ILE A 18 5.35 -4.59 10.28
N LEU A 19 6.45 -4.61 11.03
CA LEU A 19 6.83 -5.78 11.83
C LEU A 19 5.84 -6.05 12.97
N ARG A 20 5.23 -4.99 13.53
CA ARG A 20 4.16 -5.13 14.52
C ARG A 20 2.92 -5.83 13.95
N ILE A 21 2.56 -5.55 12.69
CA ILE A 21 1.51 -6.30 11.98
C ILE A 21 1.90 -7.77 11.91
N GLY A 22 3.14 -8.08 11.52
CA GLY A 22 3.67 -9.45 11.51
C GLY A 22 3.50 -10.18 12.84
N SER A 23 3.88 -9.55 13.96
CA SER A 23 3.73 -10.15 15.30
C SER A 23 2.28 -10.43 15.71
N VAL A 24 1.30 -9.64 15.21
CA VAL A 24 -0.12 -9.91 15.43
C VAL A 24 -0.57 -11.09 14.56
N MET A 25 -0.18 -11.07 13.28
CA MET A 25 -0.51 -12.06 12.27
C MET A 25 0.02 -13.47 12.60
N GLU A 26 1.20 -13.58 13.20
CA GLU A 26 1.74 -14.87 13.66
C GLU A 26 0.83 -15.59 14.66
N ARG A 27 0.07 -14.84 15.46
CA ARG A 27 -0.89 -15.40 16.43
C ARG A 27 -2.14 -15.97 15.77
N THR A 28 -2.39 -15.61 14.50
CA THR A 28 -3.57 -16.01 13.73
C THR A 28 -3.25 -17.00 12.61
N ASN A 29 -2.11 -17.71 12.72
CA ASN A 29 -1.67 -18.75 11.78
C ASN A 29 -1.55 -18.28 10.32
N ILE A 30 -0.65 -17.31 10.08
CA ILE A 30 -0.31 -16.88 8.72
C ILE A 30 0.38 -17.95 7.88
N ARG A 31 0.28 -17.79 6.57
CA ARG A 31 1.03 -18.58 5.59
C ARG A 31 2.53 -18.40 5.80
N GLN A 32 3.26 -19.49 5.59
CA GLN A 32 4.73 -19.53 5.70
C GLN A 32 5.40 -18.43 4.86
N GLN A 33 4.94 -18.22 3.63
CA GLN A 33 5.46 -17.16 2.74
C GLN A 33 5.38 -15.75 3.34
N CYS A 34 4.34 -15.44 4.12
CA CYS A 34 4.17 -14.13 4.74
C CYS A 34 5.12 -13.98 5.92
N ARG A 35 5.31 -15.05 6.70
CA ARG A 35 6.28 -15.08 7.82
C ARG A 35 7.70 -14.85 7.31
N GLU A 36 8.12 -15.61 6.30
CA GLU A 36 9.43 -15.44 5.66
C GLU A 36 9.63 -14.02 5.10
N ALA A 37 8.55 -13.42 4.59
CA ALA A 37 8.61 -12.04 4.13
C ALA A 37 8.78 -11.02 5.28
N PHE A 38 8.10 -11.20 6.42
CA PHE A 38 8.31 -10.37 7.61
C PHE A 38 9.74 -10.53 8.17
N ASP A 39 10.25 -11.74 8.24
CA ASP A 39 11.62 -12.03 8.69
C ASP A 39 12.64 -11.33 7.79
N TRP A 40 12.47 -11.47 6.47
CA TRP A 40 13.32 -10.79 5.50
C TRP A 40 13.29 -9.27 5.68
N LEU A 41 12.10 -8.67 5.86
CA LEU A 41 11.97 -7.22 6.10
C LEU A 41 12.64 -6.77 7.41
N ALA A 42 12.64 -7.62 8.44
CA ALA A 42 13.28 -7.32 9.71
C ALA A 42 14.81 -7.24 9.60
N GLU A 43 15.39 -8.16 8.81
CA GLU A 43 16.83 -8.28 8.57
C GLU A 43 17.37 -7.29 7.51
N ASN A 44 16.51 -6.84 6.59
CA ASN A 44 16.92 -6.12 5.39
C ASN A 44 16.34 -4.68 5.32
N ARG A 45 16.35 -3.96 6.45
CA ARG A 45 15.73 -2.62 6.57
C ARG A 45 16.35 -1.57 5.63
N ASP A 46 17.65 -1.68 5.40
CA ASP A 46 18.44 -0.83 4.49
C ASP A 46 18.03 -1.00 3.02
N GLN A 47 17.43 -2.14 2.65
CA GLN A 47 16.98 -2.40 1.29
C GLN A 47 15.86 -1.47 0.83
N MET A 48 15.19 -0.75 1.75
CA MET A 48 14.27 0.33 1.38
C MET A 48 14.96 1.39 0.50
N GLU A 49 16.24 1.67 0.77
CA GLU A 49 17.04 2.65 0.02
C GLU A 49 17.89 1.98 -1.05
N ASN A 50 18.50 0.83 -0.72
CA ASN A 50 19.47 0.13 -1.57
C ASN A 50 18.82 -0.66 -2.71
N ASN A 51 17.63 -1.23 -2.49
CA ASN A 51 16.89 -1.99 -3.49
C ASN A 51 15.36 -1.87 -3.27
N PRO A 52 14.77 -0.69 -3.55
CA PRO A 52 13.37 -0.40 -3.23
C PRO A 52 12.40 -1.34 -3.94
N LYS A 53 12.75 -1.86 -5.12
CA LYS A 53 11.91 -2.81 -5.87
C LYS A 53 11.83 -4.16 -5.16
N LYS A 54 12.97 -4.71 -4.71
CA LYS A 54 13.00 -5.95 -3.93
C LYS A 54 12.27 -5.76 -2.60
N PHE A 55 12.52 -4.64 -1.92
CA PHE A 55 11.85 -4.30 -0.67
C PHE A 55 10.32 -4.21 -0.84
N ALA A 56 9.84 -3.53 -1.88
CA ALA A 56 8.41 -3.43 -2.18
C ALA A 56 7.78 -4.79 -2.47
N ASN A 57 8.48 -5.69 -3.16
CA ASN A 57 7.99 -7.06 -3.40
C ASN A 57 7.81 -7.83 -2.09
N TYR A 58 8.78 -7.79 -1.17
CA TYR A 58 8.63 -8.43 0.14
C TYR A 58 7.54 -7.79 0.98
N LEU A 59 7.41 -6.45 0.94
CA LEU A 59 6.31 -5.75 1.59
C LEU A 59 4.95 -6.22 1.05
N MET A 60 4.81 -6.32 -0.27
CA MET A 60 3.59 -6.84 -0.90
C MET A 60 3.31 -8.29 -0.52
N THR A 61 4.32 -9.15 -0.40
CA THR A 61 4.14 -10.54 0.09
C THR A 61 3.71 -10.58 1.56
N ALA A 62 4.26 -9.70 2.40
CA ALA A 62 4.00 -9.68 3.84
C ALA A 62 2.58 -9.18 4.17
N VAL A 63 2.14 -8.09 3.54
CA VAL A 63 0.87 -7.41 3.90
C VAL A 63 -0.17 -7.37 2.78
N GLY A 64 0.15 -7.83 1.57
CA GLY A 64 -0.70 -7.65 0.40
C GLY A 64 -2.06 -8.33 0.50
N GLU A 65 -2.15 -9.47 1.20
CA GLU A 65 -3.41 -10.21 1.39
C GLU A 65 -4.27 -9.65 2.54
N LEU A 66 -3.78 -8.65 3.29
CA LEU A 66 -4.57 -8.04 4.35
C LEU A 66 -5.75 -7.27 3.76
N VAL A 67 -6.95 -7.60 4.22
CA VAL A 67 -8.18 -6.87 3.91
C VAL A 67 -8.15 -5.53 4.62
N MET A 68 -8.38 -4.45 3.88
CA MET A 68 -8.44 -3.10 4.43
C MET A 68 -9.85 -2.81 4.94
N SER A 69 -9.97 -2.27 6.15
CA SER A 69 -11.26 -1.80 6.65
C SER A 69 -11.77 -0.61 5.82
N ARG A 70 -13.08 -0.44 5.74
CA ARG A 70 -13.72 0.68 5.03
C ARG A 70 -13.20 2.04 5.51
N GLU A 71 -13.03 2.19 6.82
CA GLU A 71 -12.50 3.41 7.44
C GLU A 71 -11.06 3.68 6.99
N LEU A 72 -10.21 2.64 6.95
CA LEU A 72 -8.84 2.77 6.49
C LEU A 72 -8.78 3.14 5.01
N ILE A 73 -9.59 2.50 4.17
CA ILE A 73 -9.69 2.83 2.73
C ILE A 73 -10.06 4.30 2.56
N LYS A 74 -11.08 4.78 3.27
CA LYS A 74 -11.51 6.18 3.21
C LYS A 74 -10.38 7.13 3.60
N LYS A 75 -9.73 6.89 4.73
CA LYS A 75 -8.59 7.70 5.21
C LYS A 75 -7.42 7.71 4.22
N VAL A 76 -7.10 6.56 3.63
CA VAL A 76 -6.05 6.45 2.61
C VAL A 76 -6.42 7.26 1.37
N MET A 77 -7.63 7.11 0.84
CA MET A 77 -8.08 7.86 -0.34
C MET A 77 -8.12 9.36 -0.09
N GLU A 78 -8.62 9.81 1.07
CA GLU A 78 -8.59 11.21 1.49
C GLU A 78 -7.15 11.76 1.51
N LYS A 79 -6.19 10.99 2.04
CA LYS A 79 -4.78 11.38 2.05
C LYS A 79 -4.20 11.48 0.64
N LEU A 80 -4.46 10.48 -0.20
CA LEU A 80 -3.96 10.45 -1.58
C LEU A 80 -4.55 11.59 -2.43
N ILE A 81 -5.81 11.95 -2.21
CA ILE A 81 -6.45 13.11 -2.85
C ILE A 81 -5.83 14.42 -2.35
N LYS A 82 -5.66 14.55 -1.03
CA LYS A 82 -5.03 15.73 -0.42
C LYS A 82 -3.61 15.97 -0.93
N ASP A 83 -2.86 14.89 -1.16
CA ASP A 83 -1.50 14.95 -1.69
C ASP A 83 -1.46 15.14 -3.21
N GLY A 84 -2.62 15.10 -3.88
CA GLY A 84 -2.74 15.25 -5.33
C GLY A 84 -2.29 14.02 -6.13
N ILE A 85 -2.17 12.86 -5.48
CA ILE A 85 -1.79 11.59 -6.11
C ILE A 85 -2.99 10.97 -6.85
N VAL A 86 -4.19 11.13 -6.28
CA VAL A 86 -5.46 10.69 -6.86
C VAL A 86 -6.35 11.92 -7.06
N THR A 87 -6.89 12.11 -8.24
CA THR A 87 -7.88 13.16 -8.49
C THR A 87 -9.27 12.75 -7.99
N SER A 88 -10.14 13.72 -7.69
CA SER A 88 -11.52 13.39 -7.28
C SER A 88 -12.26 12.55 -8.32
N ASN A 89 -11.99 12.79 -9.62
CA ASN A 89 -12.58 12.00 -10.70
C ASN A 89 -12.07 10.55 -10.75
N GLU A 90 -10.77 10.33 -10.54
CA GLU A 90 -10.20 8.97 -10.44
C GLU A 90 -10.75 8.24 -9.20
N TYR A 91 -10.92 8.95 -8.08
CA TYR A 91 -11.56 8.42 -6.88
C TYR A 91 -13.02 8.01 -7.14
N ASP A 92 -13.85 8.90 -7.69
CA ASP A 92 -15.26 8.63 -7.96
C ASP A 92 -15.45 7.46 -8.91
N LYS A 93 -14.61 7.38 -9.96
CA LYS A 93 -14.70 6.32 -10.97
C LYS A 93 -14.26 4.96 -10.46
N ASN A 94 -13.19 4.90 -9.66
CA ASN A 94 -12.51 3.63 -9.36
C ASN A 94 -12.64 3.18 -7.91
N PHE A 95 -12.69 4.10 -6.94
CA PHE A 95 -12.53 3.77 -5.52
C PHE A 95 -13.79 3.99 -4.68
N ARG A 96 -14.66 4.93 -5.05
CA ARG A 96 -15.90 5.23 -4.31
C ARG A 96 -16.80 4.02 -4.10
N ARG A 97 -16.78 3.05 -5.04
CA ARG A 97 -17.53 1.79 -4.95
C ARG A 97 -17.27 1.00 -3.66
N PHE A 98 -16.09 1.13 -3.05
CA PHE A 98 -15.76 0.41 -1.82
C PHE A 98 -16.55 0.92 -0.61
N GLU A 99 -17.10 2.14 -0.68
CA GLU A 99 -17.92 2.69 0.41
C GLU A 99 -19.26 1.97 0.57
N SER A 100 -19.75 1.27 -0.45
CA SER A 100 -21.01 0.53 -0.43
C SER A 100 -20.85 -0.99 -0.30
N PHE A 101 -19.62 -1.52 -0.33
CA PHE A 101 -19.36 -2.95 -0.24
C PHE A 101 -19.72 -3.51 1.15
N SER A 102 -20.06 -4.78 1.26
CA SER A 102 -20.07 -5.47 2.56
C SER A 102 -18.64 -5.69 3.08
N ASP A 103 -18.47 -6.02 4.35
CA ASP A 103 -17.13 -6.18 4.94
C ASP A 103 -16.38 -7.38 4.32
N GLU A 104 -17.10 -8.42 3.89
CA GLU A 104 -16.55 -9.58 3.18
C GLU A 104 -16.05 -9.26 1.77
N GLN A 105 -16.49 -8.13 1.21
CA GLN A 105 -16.13 -7.68 -0.14
C GLN A 105 -15.01 -6.63 -0.14
N LEU A 106 -14.56 -6.19 1.04
CA LEU A 106 -13.57 -5.13 1.13
C LEU A 106 -12.23 -5.54 0.48
N PRO A 107 -11.56 -4.61 -0.21
CA PRO A 107 -10.36 -4.90 -0.97
C PRO A 107 -9.16 -5.16 -0.04
N THR A 108 -8.24 -5.99 -0.53
CA THR A 108 -6.94 -6.15 0.10
C THR A 108 -6.00 -4.99 -0.23
N VAL A 109 -4.90 -4.88 0.52
CA VAL A 109 -3.81 -3.95 0.21
C VAL A 109 -3.31 -4.14 -1.22
N ALA A 110 -3.15 -5.39 -1.67
CA ALA A 110 -2.71 -5.69 -3.04
C ALA A 110 -3.69 -5.20 -4.11
N LEU A 111 -5.00 -5.36 -3.88
CA LEU A 111 -6.00 -4.88 -4.83
C LEU A 111 -6.02 -3.36 -4.92
N ILE A 112 -5.94 -2.65 -3.79
CA ILE A 112 -5.85 -1.18 -3.79
C ILE A 112 -4.57 -0.71 -4.49
N SER A 113 -3.42 -1.30 -4.18
CA SER A 113 -2.14 -0.97 -4.83
C SER A 113 -2.18 -1.20 -6.34
N TYR A 114 -2.75 -2.32 -6.79
CA TYR A 114 -2.95 -2.60 -8.21
C TYR A 114 -3.86 -1.54 -8.87
N MET A 115 -5.00 -1.22 -8.26
CA MET A 115 -5.91 -0.23 -8.81
C MET A 115 -5.30 1.16 -8.90
N LEU A 116 -4.51 1.58 -7.91
CA LEU A 116 -3.77 2.84 -7.95
C LEU A 116 -2.76 2.85 -9.10
N LYS A 117 -2.03 1.75 -9.32
CA LYS A 117 -1.08 1.62 -10.43
C LYS A 117 -1.75 1.74 -11.80
N GLU A 118 -2.86 1.02 -12.00
CA GLU A 118 -3.52 0.95 -13.31
C GLU A 118 -4.30 2.23 -13.63
N ASN A 119 -4.91 2.88 -12.63
CA ASN A 119 -5.92 3.91 -12.86
C ASN A 119 -5.48 5.33 -12.49
N CYS A 120 -4.32 5.51 -11.87
CA CYS A 120 -3.85 6.84 -11.45
C CYS A 120 -2.55 7.22 -12.17
N ALA A 121 -2.58 8.36 -12.86
CA ALA A 121 -1.49 8.81 -13.74
C ALA A 121 -0.13 8.95 -13.03
N TYR A 122 -0.13 9.21 -11.71
CA TYR A 122 1.10 9.36 -10.92
C TYR A 122 1.86 8.05 -10.68
N PHE A 123 1.22 6.89 -10.80
CA PHE A 123 1.86 5.59 -10.62
C PHE A 123 2.25 4.90 -11.93
N GLN A 124 1.97 5.52 -13.09
CA GLN A 124 2.39 5.06 -14.41
C GLN A 124 3.85 5.45 -14.75
N GLY A 125 4.70 5.63 -13.74
CA GLY A 125 6.14 5.81 -13.91
C GLY A 125 6.83 4.47 -14.14
N GLU A 126 7.75 4.41 -15.10
CA GLU A 126 8.51 3.20 -15.46
C GLU A 126 9.16 2.53 -14.23
N ILE A 127 8.93 1.21 -14.10
CA ILE A 127 9.48 0.30 -13.05
C ILE A 127 10.62 -0.53 -13.64
#